data_AF-A0A3D2NQD8-F1
#
_entry.id   AF-A0A3D2NQD8-F1
#
_cell.length_a   1.000
_cell.length_b   1.000
_cell.length_c   1.000
_cell.angle_alpha   90.00
_cell.angle_beta   90.00
_cell.angle_gamma   90.00
#
_symmetry.space_group_name_H-M   'P 1'
#
loop_
_entity.id
_entity.type
_entity.pdbx_description
1 polymer ?
#
loop_
_entity_poly.entity_id
_entity_poly.type
_entity_poly.pdbx_seq_one_letter_code
_entity_poly.pdbx_strand_id
1 'polypeptide(L)'
;MKFSTHYIIYPENRALERAIANSIGLLSKDAAAAAVPDTKVAVADNFLYTRGNYEQHRFSSRIFENLREALEASLTDTADTAADPAAKISRTQEPLAWAETQNNLGNILAALGQQRRDAESFERAIQCFNKALEVFSQESTPLEWATSQYNLGTANQALGRLIEATAPLKTAVDAYTNALLVCSRVDFPEEWMRTMLQLGATLHTYGTLLKGNRQFQKSVVAYKNALAVLDADNYPLELTATHNNRAAVLHHLGESEENPARLKEAINSYELAWTVSMEQQLPIHLSVICRVNKATAQNVLAQLTNDAELAKEIADEFEVIMECFHHALQPLCLKHCEEQLKMAQSQSNTLNSQIAG
;
A
#
# COMPACT_ATOMS: atom_id res chain seq x y z
N MET A 1 11.13 -3.73 -14.74
CA MET A 1 9.79 -3.71 -14.12
C MET A 1 8.78 -3.95 -15.23
N LYS A 2 7.93 -4.98 -15.10
CA LYS A 2 6.72 -5.07 -15.93
C LYS A 2 5.84 -3.88 -15.56
N PHE A 3 5.27 -3.20 -16.55
CA PHE A 3 4.38 -2.06 -16.33
C PHE A 3 3.22 -2.52 -15.44
N SER A 4 2.98 -1.82 -14.34
CA SER A 4 1.66 -1.91 -13.70
C SER A 4 0.75 -1.06 -14.57
N THR A 5 -0.20 -1.70 -15.24
CA THR A 5 -1.25 -1.06 -16.05
C THR A 5 -2.28 -0.32 -15.19
N HIS A 6 -2.19 -0.49 -13.86
CA HIS A 6 -3.18 -0.03 -12.88
C HIS A 6 -2.45 0.39 -11.59
N TYR A 7 -2.08 1.66 -11.49
CA TYR A 7 -1.32 2.16 -10.34
C TYR A 7 -2.16 2.07 -9.06
N ILE A 8 -1.60 1.43 -8.03
CA ILE A 8 -2.19 1.33 -6.69
C ILE A 8 -1.49 2.31 -5.76
N ILE A 9 -2.25 2.90 -4.83
CA ILE A 9 -1.80 3.88 -3.85
C ILE A 9 -1.81 3.22 -2.47
N TYR A 10 -0.68 3.23 -1.78
CA TYR A 10 -0.48 2.75 -0.42
C TYR A 10 -0.43 3.96 0.51
N PRO A 11 -1.42 4.13 1.41
CA PRO A 11 -1.46 5.25 2.35
C PRO A 11 -0.44 5.07 3.47
N GLU A 12 -0.40 6.04 4.39
CA GLU A 12 0.57 6.12 5.49
C GLU A 12 0.70 4.84 6.32
N ASN A 13 1.93 4.42 6.58
CA ASN A 13 2.20 3.29 7.46
C ASN A 13 2.42 3.76 8.90
N ARG A 14 1.32 4.02 9.61
CA ARG A 14 1.36 4.45 11.01
C ARG A 14 1.99 3.43 11.96
N ALA A 15 2.03 2.14 11.59
CA ALA A 15 2.70 1.12 12.41
C ALA A 15 4.21 1.32 12.43
N LEU A 16 4.81 1.66 11.28
CA LEU A 16 6.23 2.01 11.20
C LEU A 16 6.53 3.29 12.00
N GLU A 17 5.70 4.33 11.87
CA GLU A 17 5.88 5.58 12.61
C GLU A 17 5.83 5.37 14.13
N ARG A 18 4.87 4.58 14.61
CA ARG A 18 4.77 4.19 16.02
C ARG A 18 6.01 3.39 16.46
N ALA A 19 6.48 2.44 15.64
CA ALA A 19 7.68 1.66 15.97
C ALA A 19 8.93 2.55 16.11
N ILE A 20 9.10 3.53 15.22
CA ILE A 20 10.18 4.52 15.30
C ILE A 20 10.03 5.35 16.58
N ALA A 21 8.85 5.93 16.83
CA ALA A 21 8.60 6.78 17.99
C ALA A 21 8.85 6.04 19.32
N ASN A 22 8.43 4.78 19.41
CA ASN A 22 8.62 3.94 20.59
C ASN A 22 10.08 3.55 20.82
N SER A 23 10.91 3.57 19.77
CA SER A 23 12.29 3.07 19.82
C SER A 23 13.33 4.19 19.80
N ILE A 24 12.94 5.43 19.51
CA ILE A 24 13.87 6.57 19.36
C ILE A 24 14.67 6.86 20.64
N GLY A 25 14.08 6.58 21.81
CA GLY A 25 14.73 6.75 23.11
C GLY A 25 15.91 5.81 23.35
N LEU A 26 16.07 4.74 22.54
CA LEU A 26 17.20 3.82 22.60
C LEU A 26 18.46 4.39 21.90
N LEU A 27 18.31 5.47 21.12
CA LEU A 27 19.39 6.07 20.36
C LEU A 27 20.17 7.12 21.17
N SER A 28 21.40 7.41 20.74
CA SER A 28 22.13 8.59 21.23
C SER A 28 21.39 9.88 20.87
N LYS A 29 21.62 10.97 21.63
CA LYS A 29 20.97 12.27 21.35
C LYS A 29 21.18 12.74 19.90
N ASP A 30 22.38 12.55 19.35
CA ASP A 30 22.70 12.95 17.98
C ASP A 30 21.97 12.06 16.95
N ALA A 31 21.89 10.75 17.20
CA ALA A 31 21.17 9.82 16.32
C ALA A 31 19.65 10.03 16.39
N ALA A 32 19.11 10.32 17.57
CA ALA A 32 17.71 10.69 17.77
C ALA A 32 17.39 12.08 17.15
N ALA A 33 18.31 13.04 17.21
CA ALA A 33 18.14 14.32 16.53
C ALA A 33 18.20 14.20 14.99
N ALA A 34 18.91 13.19 14.47
CA ALA A 34 18.93 12.86 13.05
C ALA A 34 17.70 12.06 12.59
N ALA A 35 16.87 11.57 13.52
CA ALA A 35 15.68 10.77 13.28
C ALA A 35 14.42 11.61 13.01
N VAL A 36 14.59 12.82 12.47
CA VAL A 36 13.48 13.70 12.10
C VAL A 36 12.91 13.23 10.76
N PRO A 37 11.58 13.22 10.59
CA PRO A 37 11.00 12.93 9.31
C PRO A 37 11.57 13.88 8.24
N ASP A 38 12.08 13.34 7.13
CA ASP A 38 12.47 14.12 5.97
C ASP A 38 11.22 14.74 5.34
N THR A 39 10.86 15.90 5.87
CA THR A 39 9.83 16.79 5.36
C THR A 39 10.38 17.73 4.30
N LYS A 40 11.71 17.70 4.06
CA LYS A 40 12.34 18.53 3.04
C LYS A 40 12.13 17.82 1.70
N VAL A 41 11.17 18.33 0.95
CA VAL A 41 10.96 17.99 -0.45
C VAL A 41 12.24 18.35 -1.24
N ALA A 42 13.21 17.43 -1.30
CA ALA A 42 14.44 17.56 -2.09
C ALA A 42 14.45 16.61 -3.29
N VAL A 43 13.47 15.71 -3.40
CA VAL A 43 13.21 14.95 -4.60
C VAL A 43 11.77 15.26 -4.98
N ALA A 44 11.53 15.71 -6.21
CA ALA A 44 10.19 15.77 -6.79
C ALA A 44 9.46 14.48 -6.39
N ASP A 45 8.31 14.60 -5.73
CA ASP A 45 7.55 13.50 -5.13
C ASP A 45 7.10 12.51 -6.20
N ASN A 46 8.04 11.66 -6.60
CA ASN A 46 7.93 10.75 -7.71
C ASN A 46 7.34 9.46 -7.15
N PHE A 47 6.04 9.48 -6.92
CA PHE A 47 5.20 8.30 -6.68
C PHE A 47 5.47 7.59 -5.35
N LEU A 48 5.75 8.32 -4.28
CA LEU A 48 5.97 7.75 -2.95
C LEU A 48 4.91 6.68 -2.59
N TYR A 49 3.66 7.04 -2.84
CA TYR A 49 2.52 6.22 -2.46
C TYR A 49 2.30 5.02 -3.39
N THR A 50 2.96 4.87 -4.55
CA THR A 50 2.78 3.67 -5.38
C THR A 50 3.80 2.57 -5.14
N ARG A 51 4.85 2.84 -4.36
CA ARG A 51 5.96 1.89 -4.21
C ARG A 51 5.67 0.81 -3.15
N GLY A 52 4.86 1.12 -2.15
CA GLY A 52 4.42 0.16 -1.14
C GLY A 52 4.37 0.75 0.27
N ASN A 53 3.83 -0.03 1.21
CA ASN A 53 3.58 0.39 2.59
C ASN A 53 4.83 0.86 3.37
N TYR A 54 6.02 0.40 3.00
CA TYR A 54 7.25 0.74 3.73
C TYR A 54 8.15 1.74 2.98
N GLU A 55 7.76 2.19 1.79
CA GLU A 55 8.57 3.10 0.97
C GLU A 55 8.28 4.58 1.20
N GLN A 56 7.55 4.94 2.24
CA GLN A 56 7.38 6.35 2.58
C GLN A 56 8.72 6.89 3.09
N HIS A 57 9.43 7.62 2.22
CA HIS A 57 10.68 8.37 2.43
C HIS A 57 10.52 9.50 3.45
N ARG A 58 9.71 9.27 4.49
CA ARG A 58 9.64 10.10 5.67
C ARG A 58 10.88 9.91 6.52
N PHE A 59 11.61 8.80 6.45
CA PHE A 59 12.72 8.56 7.38
C PHE A 59 13.99 8.15 6.63
N SER A 60 15.13 8.71 7.07
CA SER A 60 16.46 8.41 6.50
C SER A 60 16.85 6.95 6.74
N SER A 61 17.48 6.29 5.77
CA SER A 61 17.97 4.91 5.93
C SER A 61 18.84 4.67 7.18
N ARG A 62 19.57 5.71 7.60
CA ARG A 62 20.43 5.66 8.79
C ARG A 62 19.63 5.45 10.08
N ILE A 63 18.39 5.96 10.16
CA ILE A 63 17.56 5.75 11.35
C ILE A 63 17.21 4.27 11.51
N PHE A 64 16.89 3.59 10.41
CA PHE A 64 16.44 2.20 10.47
C PHE A 64 17.56 1.28 10.91
N GLU A 65 18.79 1.51 10.44
CA GLU A 65 19.94 0.74 10.91
C GLU A 65 20.26 0.99 12.38
N ASN A 66 20.31 2.24 12.81
CA ASN A 66 20.56 2.57 14.22
C ASN A 66 19.49 1.96 15.13
N LEU A 67 18.21 2.03 14.74
CA LEU A 67 17.10 1.45 15.50
C LEU A 67 17.16 -0.07 15.50
N ARG A 68 17.47 -0.70 14.37
CA ARG A 68 17.65 -2.15 14.28
C ARG A 68 18.71 -2.61 15.29
N GLU A 69 19.89 -1.99 15.26
CA GLU A 69 21.00 -2.33 16.17
C GLU A 69 20.63 -2.11 17.64
N ALA A 70 19.99 -0.98 17.96
CA ALA A 70 19.58 -0.67 19.33
C ALA A 70 18.51 -1.63 19.86
N LEU A 71 17.52 -1.97 19.04
CA LEU A 71 16.46 -2.93 19.39
C LEU A 71 17.03 -4.36 19.54
N GLU A 72 17.88 -4.80 18.61
CA GLU A 72 18.57 -6.09 18.72
C GLU A 72 19.44 -6.16 19.98
N ALA A 73 20.17 -5.10 20.32
CA ALA A 73 21.00 -5.04 21.52
C ALA A 73 20.19 -5.03 22.83
N SER A 74 18.96 -4.49 22.79
CA SER A 74 18.06 -4.44 23.95
C SER A 74 17.40 -5.79 24.26
N LEU A 75 17.37 -6.72 23.29
CA LEU A 75 16.73 -8.02 23.45
C LEU A 75 17.74 -9.07 23.94
N THR A 76 17.27 -10.00 24.78
CA THR A 76 18.00 -11.24 25.09
C THR A 76 17.09 -12.46 25.07
N ASP A 77 17.63 -13.58 24.56
CA ASP A 77 16.99 -14.89 24.61
C ASP A 77 17.43 -15.68 25.88
N THR A 78 18.37 -15.17 26.68
CA THR A 78 18.88 -15.86 27.89
C THR A 78 18.15 -15.41 29.15
N ALA A 79 17.78 -16.37 30.01
CA ALA A 79 17.17 -16.10 31.31
C ALA A 79 18.16 -15.57 32.37
N ASP A 80 19.46 -15.79 32.18
CA ASP A 80 20.53 -15.34 33.08
C ASP A 80 21.05 -13.96 32.66
N THR A 81 20.63 -12.92 33.37
CA THR A 81 21.12 -11.53 33.21
C THR A 81 22.29 -11.20 34.15
N ALA A 82 22.83 -12.18 34.87
CA ALA A 82 23.84 -11.96 35.91
C ALA A 82 25.23 -11.48 35.39
N ALA A 83 25.45 -11.41 34.07
CA ALA A 83 26.75 -11.08 33.49
C ALA A 83 26.80 -9.82 32.61
N ASP A 84 25.67 -9.16 32.32
CA ASP A 84 25.65 -7.94 31.50
C ASP A 84 24.94 -6.79 32.23
N PRO A 85 25.64 -5.71 32.61
CA PRO A 85 25.06 -4.56 33.31
C PRO A 85 24.15 -3.69 32.43
N ALA A 86 24.06 -3.94 31.11
CA ALA A 86 23.00 -3.35 30.28
C ALA A 86 21.71 -4.15 30.46
N ALA A 87 20.68 -3.55 31.04
CA ALA A 87 19.36 -4.18 31.23
C ALA A 87 18.78 -4.64 29.88
N LYS A 88 18.91 -5.93 29.57
CA LYS A 88 18.33 -6.56 28.38
C LYS A 88 16.94 -7.10 28.71
N ILE A 89 15.99 -6.78 27.85
CA ILE A 89 14.61 -7.23 27.93
C ILE A 89 14.57 -8.71 27.52
N SER A 90 14.08 -9.57 28.40
CA SER A 90 13.96 -11.01 28.15
C SER A 90 12.51 -11.48 28.15
N ARG A 91 12.20 -12.49 27.36
CA ARG A 91 10.85 -13.07 27.28
C ARG A 91 10.34 -13.60 28.62
N THR A 92 11.23 -14.10 29.48
CA THR A 92 10.84 -14.73 30.76
C THR A 92 10.63 -13.72 31.88
N GLN A 93 11.42 -12.65 31.92
CA GLN A 93 11.33 -11.62 32.97
C GLN A 93 10.32 -10.54 32.61
N GLU A 94 10.28 -10.12 31.34
CA GLU A 94 9.45 -9.01 30.86
C GLU A 94 8.75 -9.38 29.54
N PRO A 95 7.85 -10.40 29.55
CA PRO A 95 7.27 -10.99 28.34
C PRO A 95 6.60 -9.96 27.42
N LEU A 96 5.79 -9.05 27.98
CA LEU A 96 5.06 -8.06 27.20
C LEU A 96 6.01 -7.04 26.56
N ALA A 97 6.94 -6.46 27.32
CA ALA A 97 7.92 -5.52 26.79
C ALA A 97 8.83 -6.18 25.74
N TRP A 98 9.20 -7.46 25.94
CA TRP A 98 9.95 -8.23 24.96
C TRP A 98 9.17 -8.38 23.64
N ALA A 99 7.89 -8.72 23.72
CA ALA A 99 7.03 -8.87 22.55
C ALA A 99 6.75 -7.55 21.83
N GLU A 100 6.57 -6.44 22.55
CA GLU A 100 6.48 -5.10 21.98
C GLU A 100 7.77 -4.71 21.25
N THR A 101 8.92 -5.00 21.85
CA THR A 101 10.24 -4.74 21.26
C THR A 101 10.45 -5.57 19.99
N GLN A 102 10.03 -6.85 19.98
CA GLN A 102 10.02 -7.68 18.78
C GLN A 102 9.10 -7.10 17.68
N ASN A 103 7.90 -6.64 18.04
CA ASN A 103 7.00 -5.96 17.09
C ASN A 103 7.64 -4.70 16.47
N ASN A 104 8.30 -3.86 17.29
CA ASN A 104 8.97 -2.67 16.80
C ASN A 104 10.14 -3.04 15.88
N LEU A 105 10.97 -4.01 16.28
CA LEU A 105 12.09 -4.51 15.47
C LEU A 105 11.60 -5.07 14.13
N GLY A 106 10.49 -5.81 14.13
CA GLY A 106 9.88 -6.33 12.90
C GLY A 106 9.50 -5.22 11.92
N ASN A 107 8.90 -4.13 12.40
CA ASN A 107 8.56 -2.99 11.54
C ASN A 107 9.80 -2.31 10.95
N ILE A 108 10.86 -2.13 11.75
CA ILE A 108 12.12 -1.54 11.28
C ILE A 108 12.81 -2.44 10.25
N LEU A 109 12.84 -3.76 10.48
CA LEU A 109 13.39 -4.74 9.54
C LEU A 109 12.59 -4.78 8.23
N ALA A 110 11.26 -4.71 8.28
CA ALA A 110 10.43 -4.64 7.08
C ALA A 110 10.69 -3.35 6.28
N ALA A 111 10.91 -2.21 6.96
CA ALA A 111 11.32 -0.97 6.31
C ALA A 111 12.67 -1.10 5.60
N LEU A 112 13.66 -1.72 6.25
CA LEU A 112 14.96 -2.03 5.63
C LEU A 112 14.83 -2.97 4.43
N GLY A 113 14.03 -4.03 4.55
CA GLY A 113 13.79 -4.99 3.48
C GLY A 113 13.16 -4.34 2.26
N GLN A 114 12.22 -3.43 2.45
CA GLN A 114 11.66 -2.65 1.36
C GLN A 114 12.70 -1.75 0.72
N GLN A 115 13.44 -0.96 1.51
CA GLN A 115 14.43 0.00 1.00
C GLN A 115 15.56 -0.67 0.22
N ARG A 116 15.96 -1.87 0.64
CA ARG A 116 17.01 -2.69 0.00
C ARG A 116 16.49 -3.59 -1.10
N ARG A 117 15.16 -3.74 -1.21
CA ARG A 117 14.49 -4.77 -2.01
C ARG A 117 15.03 -6.18 -1.67
N ASP A 118 15.11 -6.45 -0.38
CA ASP A 118 15.70 -7.66 0.20
C ASP A 118 14.63 -8.53 0.88
N ALA A 119 14.56 -9.79 0.46
CA ALA A 119 13.63 -10.77 1.01
C ALA A 119 14.05 -11.24 2.41
N GLU A 120 15.35 -11.31 2.70
CA GLU A 120 15.86 -11.81 3.99
C GLU A 120 15.42 -10.88 5.13
N SER A 121 15.53 -9.57 4.94
CA SER A 121 15.05 -8.57 5.91
C SER A 121 13.53 -8.69 6.18
N PHE A 122 12.72 -8.98 5.16
CA PHE A 122 11.29 -9.26 5.36
C PHE A 122 11.04 -10.57 6.12
N GLU A 123 11.81 -11.62 5.82
CA GLU A 123 11.71 -12.90 6.54
C GLU A 123 12.08 -12.74 8.02
N ARG A 124 13.13 -11.96 8.32
CA ARG A 124 13.50 -11.60 9.70
C ARG A 124 12.41 -10.78 10.38
N ALA A 125 11.77 -9.83 9.68
CA ALA A 125 10.63 -9.09 10.21
C ALA A 125 9.46 -10.02 10.58
N ILE A 126 9.13 -10.96 9.69
CA ILE A 126 8.10 -11.98 9.91
C ILE A 126 8.42 -12.84 11.14
N GLN A 127 9.69 -13.23 11.33
CA GLN A 127 10.13 -13.95 12.52
C GLN A 127 9.93 -13.13 13.81
N CYS A 128 10.25 -11.83 13.80
CA CYS A 128 10.00 -10.95 14.93
C CYS A 128 8.51 -10.83 15.29
N PHE A 129 7.63 -10.67 14.29
CA PHE A 129 6.17 -10.64 14.54
C PHE A 129 5.65 -11.96 15.08
N ASN A 130 6.13 -13.10 14.56
CA ASN A 130 5.78 -14.41 15.09
C ASN A 130 6.24 -14.58 16.53
N LYS A 131 7.47 -14.17 16.88
CA LYS A 131 7.97 -14.14 18.25
C LYS A 131 7.05 -13.34 19.19
N ALA A 132 6.62 -12.15 18.77
CA ALA A 132 5.66 -11.35 19.53
C ALA A 132 4.32 -12.08 19.75
N LEU A 133 3.82 -12.77 18.72
CA LEU A 133 2.60 -13.59 18.78
C LEU A 133 2.73 -14.86 19.62
N GLU A 134 3.93 -15.23 20.10
CA GLU A 134 4.09 -16.30 21.09
C GLU A 134 3.84 -15.81 22.53
N VAL A 135 3.70 -14.49 22.73
CA VAL A 135 3.37 -13.86 24.01
C VAL A 135 1.99 -13.22 23.93
N PHE A 136 1.72 -12.46 22.86
CA PHE A 136 0.42 -11.87 22.65
C PHE A 136 -0.59 -12.91 22.22
N SER A 137 -1.77 -12.92 22.86
CA SER A 137 -2.89 -13.79 22.50
C SER A 137 -4.18 -12.98 22.32
N GLN A 138 -5.13 -13.54 21.58
CA GLN A 138 -6.43 -12.91 21.38
C GLN A 138 -7.18 -12.73 22.71
N GLU A 139 -7.00 -13.65 23.65
CA GLU A 139 -7.72 -13.67 24.93
C GLU A 139 -7.08 -12.74 25.97
N SER A 140 -5.75 -12.71 26.07
CA SER A 140 -5.04 -11.99 27.14
C SER A 140 -4.62 -10.57 26.77
N THR A 141 -4.30 -10.34 25.49
CA THR A 141 -3.74 -9.08 24.97
C THR A 141 -4.30 -8.83 23.56
N PRO A 142 -5.64 -8.67 23.43
CA PRO A 142 -6.32 -8.68 22.15
C PRO A 142 -5.79 -7.61 21.18
N LEU A 143 -5.49 -6.41 21.67
CA LEU A 143 -5.08 -5.27 20.83
C LEU A 143 -3.64 -5.44 20.32
N GLU A 144 -2.74 -5.88 21.19
CA GLU A 144 -1.35 -6.16 20.85
C GLU A 144 -1.28 -7.34 19.87
N TRP A 145 -2.09 -8.37 20.09
CA TRP A 145 -2.21 -9.51 19.17
C TRP A 145 -2.72 -9.07 17.80
N ALA A 146 -3.80 -8.28 17.74
CA ALA A 146 -4.33 -7.78 16.47
C ALA A 146 -3.34 -6.87 15.74
N THR A 147 -2.60 -6.05 16.48
CA THR A 147 -1.54 -5.19 15.92
C THR A 147 -0.39 -6.03 15.36
N SER A 148 0.06 -7.08 16.06
CA SER A 148 1.05 -8.03 15.54
C SER A 148 0.56 -8.75 14.29
N GLN A 149 -0.70 -9.19 14.26
CA GLN A 149 -1.31 -9.82 13.09
C GLN A 149 -1.39 -8.87 11.88
N TYR A 150 -1.77 -7.61 12.10
CA TYR A 150 -1.74 -6.57 11.06
C TYR A 150 -0.33 -6.38 10.49
N ASN A 151 0.68 -6.23 11.35
CA ASN A 151 2.07 -6.04 10.93
C ASN A 151 2.64 -7.28 10.20
N LEU A 152 2.32 -8.47 10.69
CA LEU A 152 2.65 -9.74 10.03
C LEU A 152 2.03 -9.80 8.62
N GLY A 153 0.79 -9.34 8.49
CA GLY A 153 0.11 -9.20 7.20
C GLY A 153 0.83 -8.24 6.26
N THR A 154 1.26 -7.08 6.77
CA THR A 154 1.95 -6.07 5.96
C THR A 154 3.32 -6.56 5.48
N ALA A 155 4.10 -7.21 6.33
CA ALA A 155 5.40 -7.78 5.93
C ALA A 155 5.26 -8.92 4.92
N ASN A 156 4.30 -9.83 5.12
CA ASN A 156 4.03 -10.91 4.15
C ASN A 156 3.51 -10.39 2.81
N GLN A 157 2.70 -9.33 2.81
CA GLN A 157 2.24 -8.67 1.59
C GLN A 157 3.43 -8.07 0.83
N ALA A 158 4.32 -7.37 1.52
CA ALA A 158 5.52 -6.78 0.93
C ALA A 158 6.47 -7.85 0.36
N LEU A 159 6.72 -8.92 1.11
CA LEU A 159 7.51 -10.07 0.65
C LEU A 159 6.88 -10.71 -0.59
N GLY A 160 5.58 -11.06 -0.55
CA GLY A 160 4.89 -11.68 -1.67
C GLY A 160 4.90 -10.84 -2.95
N ARG A 161 4.85 -9.50 -2.82
CA ARG A 161 5.05 -8.57 -3.94
C ARG A 161 6.49 -8.58 -4.45
N LEU A 162 7.48 -8.60 -3.57
CA LEU A 162 8.90 -8.57 -3.94
C LEU A 162 9.32 -9.81 -4.72
N ILE A 163 8.92 -11.00 -4.25
CA ILE A 163 9.31 -12.29 -4.85
C ILE A 163 8.26 -12.83 -5.83
N GLU A 164 7.21 -12.06 -6.12
CA GLU A 164 6.07 -12.43 -6.99
C GLU A 164 5.46 -13.81 -6.65
N ALA A 165 5.30 -14.10 -5.35
CA ALA A 165 4.81 -15.40 -4.87
C ALA A 165 3.49 -15.30 -4.12
N THR A 166 2.64 -16.31 -4.30
CA THR A 166 1.31 -16.38 -3.69
C THR A 166 1.29 -16.83 -2.23
N ALA A 167 2.30 -17.60 -1.79
CA ALA A 167 2.30 -18.15 -0.44
C ALA A 167 2.37 -17.06 0.65
N PRO A 168 3.27 -16.05 0.58
CA PRO A 168 3.24 -14.93 1.52
C PRO A 168 1.93 -14.14 1.44
N LEU A 169 1.38 -13.92 0.24
CA LEU A 169 0.11 -13.19 0.09
C LEU A 169 -1.07 -13.91 0.76
N LYS A 170 -1.11 -15.25 0.69
CA LYS A 170 -2.10 -16.03 1.43
C LYS A 170 -1.94 -15.84 2.94
N THR A 171 -0.71 -15.95 3.45
CA THR A 171 -0.42 -15.70 4.88
C THR A 171 -0.81 -14.28 5.30
N ALA A 172 -0.61 -13.29 4.43
CA ALA A 172 -1.03 -11.92 4.69
C ALA A 172 -2.56 -11.77 4.81
N VAL A 173 -3.32 -12.42 3.91
CA VAL A 173 -4.79 -12.46 3.99
C VAL A 173 -5.25 -13.11 5.30
N ASP A 174 -4.62 -14.23 5.70
CA ASP A 174 -4.94 -14.94 6.93
C ASP A 174 -4.65 -14.05 8.16
N ALA A 175 -3.49 -13.38 8.19
CA ALA A 175 -3.09 -12.48 9.28
C ALA A 175 -4.00 -11.22 9.40
N TYR A 176 -4.34 -10.56 8.29
CA TYR A 176 -5.31 -9.46 8.34
C TYR A 176 -6.69 -9.92 8.80
N THR A 177 -7.13 -11.11 8.37
CA THR A 177 -8.41 -11.68 8.83
C THR A 177 -8.39 -11.94 10.33
N ASN A 178 -7.26 -12.39 10.89
CA ASN A 178 -7.08 -12.53 12.33
C ASN A 178 -7.17 -11.19 13.06
N ALA A 179 -6.50 -10.14 12.56
CA ALA A 179 -6.59 -8.80 13.16
C ALA A 179 -8.05 -8.28 13.22
N LEU A 180 -8.86 -8.59 12.20
CA LEU A 180 -10.28 -8.24 12.12
C LEU A 180 -11.18 -9.04 13.09
N LEU A 181 -10.65 -10.03 13.82
CA LEU A 181 -11.38 -10.68 14.92
C LEU A 181 -11.46 -9.80 16.17
N VAL A 182 -10.58 -8.81 16.29
CA VAL A 182 -10.51 -7.88 17.43
C VAL A 182 -10.85 -6.47 16.98
N CYS A 183 -10.19 -5.99 15.92
CA CYS A 183 -10.53 -4.70 15.33
C CYS A 183 -11.92 -4.84 14.71
N SER A 184 -12.89 -4.03 15.14
CA SER A 184 -14.26 -4.04 14.63
C SER A 184 -14.63 -2.63 14.14
N ARG A 185 -15.60 -2.51 13.23
CA ARG A 185 -16.07 -1.19 12.77
C ARG A 185 -16.61 -0.32 13.92
N VAL A 186 -17.09 -0.92 15.00
CA VAL A 186 -17.72 -0.21 16.11
C VAL A 186 -16.69 0.21 17.14
N ASP A 187 -15.83 -0.72 17.56
CA ASP A 187 -14.92 -0.51 18.69
C ASP A 187 -13.61 0.14 18.25
N PHE A 188 -13.12 -0.22 17.05
CA PHE A 188 -11.83 0.23 16.51
C PHE A 188 -11.97 0.63 15.03
N PRO A 189 -12.78 1.66 14.72
CA PRO A 189 -13.12 2.02 13.34
C PRO A 189 -11.89 2.35 12.47
N GLU A 190 -10.87 3.00 13.03
CA GLU A 190 -9.65 3.36 12.29
C GLU A 190 -8.80 2.13 11.96
N GLU A 191 -8.54 1.27 12.95
CA GLU A 191 -7.80 0.02 12.77
C GLU A 191 -8.55 -0.93 11.83
N TRP A 192 -9.88 -1.03 11.95
CA TRP A 192 -10.74 -1.79 11.05
C TRP A 192 -10.60 -1.30 9.60
N MET A 193 -10.75 0.00 9.39
CA MET A 193 -10.67 0.63 8.07
C MET A 193 -9.30 0.41 7.42
N ARG A 194 -8.19 0.61 8.15
CA ARG A 194 -6.85 0.37 7.62
C ARG A 194 -6.60 -1.11 7.32
N THR A 195 -7.06 -2.00 8.19
CA THR A 195 -6.92 -3.45 7.97
C THR A 195 -7.71 -3.88 6.73
N MET A 196 -8.91 -3.35 6.52
CA MET A 196 -9.71 -3.59 5.31
C MET A 196 -9.05 -3.05 4.04
N LEU A 197 -8.46 -1.86 4.09
CA LEU A 197 -7.70 -1.27 2.98
C LEU A 197 -6.52 -2.17 2.59
N GLN A 198 -5.72 -2.61 3.56
CA GLN A 198 -4.57 -3.48 3.31
C GLN A 198 -4.96 -4.89 2.85
N LEU A 199 -6.04 -5.43 3.40
CA LEU A 199 -6.63 -6.69 2.95
C LEU A 199 -7.08 -6.57 1.49
N GLY A 200 -7.73 -5.48 1.10
CA GLY A 200 -8.08 -5.17 -0.27
C GLY A 200 -6.87 -5.16 -1.21
N ALA A 201 -5.79 -4.47 -0.84
CA ALA A 201 -4.57 -4.38 -1.65
C ALA A 201 -3.85 -5.74 -1.78
N THR A 202 -3.86 -6.54 -0.72
CA THR A 202 -3.29 -7.88 -0.71
C THR A 202 -4.09 -8.83 -1.60
N LEU A 203 -5.42 -8.83 -1.48
CA LEU A 203 -6.31 -9.64 -2.31
C LEU A 203 -6.23 -9.26 -3.79
N HIS A 204 -6.03 -7.97 -4.08
CA HIS A 204 -5.76 -7.51 -5.44
C HIS A 204 -4.49 -8.17 -5.99
N THR A 205 -3.34 -7.97 -5.33
CA THR A 205 -2.06 -8.56 -5.76
C THR A 205 -2.16 -10.09 -5.87
N TYR A 206 -2.83 -10.73 -4.90
CA TYR A 206 -3.00 -12.18 -4.89
C TYR A 206 -3.83 -12.68 -6.07
N GLY A 207 -4.91 -11.96 -6.41
CA GLY A 207 -5.73 -12.25 -7.60
C GLY A 207 -4.95 -12.11 -8.90
N THR A 208 -4.09 -11.09 -9.01
CA THR A 208 -3.23 -10.87 -10.18
C THR A 208 -2.27 -12.03 -10.40
N LEU A 209 -1.64 -12.53 -9.34
CA LEU A 209 -0.73 -13.69 -9.43
C LEU A 209 -1.47 -15.01 -9.72
N LEU A 210 -2.66 -15.21 -9.14
CA LEU A 210 -3.48 -16.40 -9.38
C LEU A 210 -4.20 -16.38 -10.73
N LYS A 211 -4.31 -15.21 -11.38
CA LYS A 211 -5.12 -14.99 -12.58
C LYS A 211 -6.59 -15.40 -12.38
N GLY A 212 -7.18 -15.04 -11.24
CA GLY A 212 -8.53 -15.46 -10.87
C GLY A 212 -9.38 -14.38 -10.19
N ASN A 213 -10.63 -14.20 -10.68
CA ASN A 213 -11.53 -13.13 -10.26
C ASN A 213 -12.04 -13.25 -8.81
N ARG A 214 -11.96 -14.44 -8.20
CA ARG A 214 -12.44 -14.65 -6.81
C ARG A 214 -11.76 -13.71 -5.82
N GLN A 215 -10.44 -13.50 -5.94
CA GLN A 215 -9.73 -12.60 -5.02
C GLN A 215 -10.02 -11.13 -5.33
N PHE A 216 -10.20 -10.77 -6.60
CA PHE A 216 -10.64 -9.43 -6.99
C PHE A 216 -12.02 -9.08 -6.41
N GLN A 217 -12.98 -10.00 -6.47
CA GLN A 217 -14.30 -9.79 -5.86
C GLN A 217 -14.21 -9.54 -4.34
N LYS A 218 -13.39 -10.34 -3.63
CA LYS A 218 -13.13 -10.12 -2.20
C LYS A 218 -12.42 -8.79 -1.95
N SER A 219 -11.48 -8.39 -2.81
CA SER A 219 -10.79 -7.11 -2.72
C SER A 219 -11.74 -5.92 -2.83
N VAL A 220 -12.68 -5.95 -3.80
CA VAL A 220 -13.74 -4.93 -3.92
C VAL A 220 -14.59 -4.84 -2.65
N VAL A 221 -14.93 -5.97 -2.04
CA VAL A 221 -15.69 -5.99 -0.76
C VAL A 221 -14.87 -5.36 0.37
N ALA A 222 -13.59 -5.71 0.50
CA ALA A 222 -12.71 -5.14 1.52
C ALA A 222 -12.60 -3.61 1.38
N TYR A 223 -12.39 -3.10 0.16
CA TYR A 223 -12.40 -1.65 -0.05
C TYR A 223 -13.75 -0.99 0.23
N LYS A 224 -14.87 -1.62 -0.13
CA LYS A 224 -16.21 -1.10 0.23
C LYS A 224 -16.39 -0.99 1.74
N ASN A 225 -15.87 -1.94 2.51
CA ASN A 225 -15.90 -1.88 3.97
C ASN A 225 -15.02 -0.75 4.53
N ALA A 226 -13.83 -0.52 3.96
CA ALA A 226 -12.97 0.61 4.34
C ALA A 226 -13.65 1.97 4.06
N LEU A 227 -14.28 2.12 2.89
CA LEU A 227 -15.02 3.33 2.50
C LEU A 227 -16.19 3.66 3.43
N ALA A 228 -16.71 2.68 4.21
CA ALA A 228 -17.81 2.91 5.14
C ALA A 228 -17.41 3.70 6.41
N VAL A 229 -16.12 3.97 6.57
CA VAL A 229 -15.54 4.75 7.70
C VAL A 229 -14.86 6.03 7.21
N LEU A 230 -14.37 6.04 5.96
CA LEU A 230 -13.58 7.14 5.41
C LEU A 230 -14.44 8.35 5.06
N ASP A 231 -13.92 9.53 5.35
CA ASP A 231 -14.45 10.83 4.94
C ASP A 231 -13.32 11.75 4.49
N ALA A 232 -13.67 12.78 3.71
CA ALA A 232 -12.68 13.66 3.09
C ALA A 232 -12.01 14.62 4.08
N ASP A 233 -12.62 14.90 5.24
CA ASP A 233 -12.11 15.86 6.20
C ASP A 233 -11.04 15.23 7.09
N ASN A 234 -11.23 13.97 7.49
CA ASN A 234 -10.36 13.26 8.42
C ASN A 234 -9.35 12.34 7.74
N TYR A 235 -9.71 11.78 6.57
CA TYR A 235 -8.93 10.73 5.91
C TYR A 235 -8.79 10.94 4.38
N PRO A 236 -8.43 12.14 3.90
CA PRO A 236 -8.41 12.43 2.47
C PRO A 236 -7.48 11.50 1.68
N LEU A 237 -6.30 11.19 2.21
CA LEU A 237 -5.32 10.32 1.55
C LEU A 237 -5.82 8.87 1.48
N GLU A 238 -6.27 8.31 2.60
CA GLU A 238 -6.85 6.96 2.63
C GLU A 238 -8.11 6.86 1.77
N LEU A 239 -8.94 7.90 1.71
CA LEU A 239 -10.12 7.97 0.86
C LEU A 239 -9.76 7.95 -0.63
N THR A 240 -8.84 8.81 -1.07
CA THR A 240 -8.30 8.81 -2.43
C THR A 240 -7.68 7.44 -2.77
N ALA A 241 -6.83 6.90 -1.90
CA ALA A 241 -6.18 5.61 -2.10
C ALA A 241 -7.21 4.47 -2.24
N THR A 242 -8.22 4.43 -1.36
CA THR A 242 -9.24 3.38 -1.36
C THR A 242 -10.10 3.43 -2.62
N HIS A 243 -10.52 4.62 -3.05
CA HIS A 243 -11.28 4.79 -4.28
C HIS A 243 -10.48 4.41 -5.52
N ASN A 244 -9.22 4.85 -5.63
CA ASN A 244 -8.33 4.51 -6.75
C ASN A 244 -8.05 2.99 -6.78
N ASN A 245 -7.75 2.40 -5.64
CA ASN A 245 -7.39 0.99 -5.59
C ASN A 245 -8.58 0.07 -5.85
N ARG A 246 -9.77 0.44 -5.35
CA ARG A 246 -11.01 -0.27 -5.69
C ARG A 246 -11.28 -0.17 -7.18
N ALA A 247 -11.08 1.00 -7.78
CA ALA A 247 -11.26 1.22 -9.20
C ALA A 247 -10.31 0.36 -10.04
N ALA A 248 -9.03 0.22 -9.65
CA ALA A 248 -8.08 -0.68 -10.31
C ALA A 248 -8.54 -2.14 -10.32
N VAL A 249 -9.12 -2.62 -9.22
CA VAL A 249 -9.66 -3.98 -9.15
C VAL A 249 -10.91 -4.13 -10.01
N LEU A 250 -11.80 -3.13 -9.99
CA LEU A 250 -12.99 -3.11 -10.86
C LEU A 250 -12.62 -3.03 -12.34
N HIS A 251 -11.54 -2.34 -12.68
CA HIS A 251 -10.98 -2.27 -14.02
C HIS A 251 -10.53 -3.66 -14.47
N HIS A 252 -9.70 -4.35 -13.68
CA HIS A 252 -9.32 -5.74 -13.99
C HIS A 252 -10.52 -6.69 -14.13
N LEU A 253 -11.53 -6.55 -13.28
CA LEU A 253 -12.77 -7.32 -13.43
C LEU A 253 -13.49 -6.95 -14.73
N GLY A 254 -13.57 -5.68 -15.07
CA GLY A 254 -14.23 -5.19 -16.29
C GLY A 254 -13.54 -5.66 -17.56
N GLU A 255 -12.20 -5.69 -17.58
CA GLU A 255 -11.40 -6.28 -18.67
C GLU A 255 -11.62 -7.78 -18.78
N SER A 256 -11.46 -8.52 -17.67
CA SER A 256 -11.52 -9.98 -17.70
C SER A 256 -12.92 -10.54 -17.95
N GLU A 257 -13.96 -9.79 -17.60
CA GLU A 257 -15.37 -10.14 -17.83
C GLU A 257 -15.93 -9.52 -19.12
N GLU A 258 -15.13 -8.74 -19.86
CA GLU A 258 -15.58 -7.91 -21.00
C GLU A 258 -16.86 -7.12 -20.66
N ASN A 259 -16.86 -6.44 -19.51
CA ASN A 259 -18.05 -5.85 -18.90
C ASN A 259 -17.98 -4.31 -18.84
N PRO A 260 -18.64 -3.61 -19.79
CA PRO A 260 -18.68 -2.14 -19.81
C PRO A 260 -19.29 -1.52 -18.54
N ALA A 261 -20.27 -2.17 -17.91
CA ALA A 261 -20.89 -1.64 -16.69
C ALA A 261 -19.91 -1.66 -15.52
N ARG A 262 -19.06 -2.69 -15.43
CA ARG A 262 -17.98 -2.77 -14.44
C ARG A 262 -16.91 -1.71 -14.68
N LEU A 263 -16.53 -1.47 -15.94
CA LEU A 263 -15.60 -0.39 -16.28
C LEU A 263 -16.17 0.99 -15.92
N LYS A 264 -17.46 1.24 -16.17
CA LYS A 264 -18.14 2.47 -15.72
C LYS A 264 -18.08 2.63 -14.20
N GLU A 265 -18.27 1.54 -13.45
CA GLU A 265 -18.11 1.55 -11.98
C GLU A 265 -16.68 1.88 -11.56
N ALA A 266 -15.67 1.37 -12.28
CA ALA A 266 -14.26 1.69 -12.06
C ALA A 266 -13.98 3.18 -12.32
N ILE A 267 -14.39 3.71 -13.48
CA ILE A 267 -14.21 5.10 -13.90
C ILE A 267 -14.82 6.05 -12.87
N ASN A 268 -16.05 5.78 -12.40
CA ASN A 268 -16.68 6.59 -11.35
C ASN A 268 -15.88 6.56 -10.04
N SER A 269 -15.29 5.42 -9.69
CA SER A 269 -14.47 5.30 -8.48
C SER A 269 -13.12 6.02 -8.64
N TYR A 270 -12.50 6.02 -9.82
CA TYR A 270 -11.32 6.87 -10.09
C TYR A 270 -11.66 8.35 -10.05
N GLU A 271 -12.82 8.75 -10.56
CA GLU A 271 -13.30 10.14 -10.52
C GLU A 271 -13.43 10.65 -9.08
N LEU A 272 -13.99 9.83 -8.18
CA LEU A 272 -14.08 10.16 -6.75
C LEU A 272 -12.70 10.29 -6.12
N ALA A 273 -11.76 9.39 -6.44
CA ALA A 273 -10.38 9.48 -5.96
C ALA A 273 -9.71 10.79 -6.40
N TRP A 274 -9.88 11.13 -7.68
CA TRP A 274 -9.35 12.35 -8.28
C TRP A 274 -9.96 13.60 -7.65
N THR A 275 -11.29 13.64 -7.51
CA THR A 275 -12.03 14.76 -6.91
C THR A 275 -11.52 15.04 -5.48
N VAL A 276 -11.50 14.01 -4.63
CA VAL A 276 -11.00 14.14 -3.25
C VAL A 276 -9.55 14.64 -3.25
N SER A 277 -8.69 14.09 -4.11
CA SER A 277 -7.28 14.50 -4.16
C SER A 277 -7.09 15.97 -4.54
N MET A 278 -7.94 16.50 -5.42
CA MET A 278 -7.89 17.88 -5.88
C MET A 278 -8.49 18.84 -4.85
N GLU A 279 -9.67 18.52 -4.31
CA GLU A 279 -10.37 19.35 -3.34
C GLU A 279 -9.59 19.48 -2.03
N GLN A 280 -8.97 18.39 -1.59
CA GLN A 280 -8.15 18.34 -0.36
C GLN A 280 -6.69 18.73 -0.61
N GLN A 281 -6.35 19.17 -1.82
CA GLN A 281 -5.02 19.65 -2.20
C GLN A 281 -3.91 18.65 -1.84
N LEU A 282 -4.18 17.35 -2.04
CA LEU A 282 -3.19 16.30 -1.85
C LEU A 282 -2.04 16.46 -2.86
N PRO A 283 -0.86 15.85 -2.61
CA PRO A 283 0.27 15.90 -3.54
C PRO A 283 -0.15 15.65 -5.00
N ILE A 284 0.21 16.56 -5.90
CA ILE A 284 -0.31 16.62 -7.28
C ILE A 284 -0.15 15.30 -8.05
N HIS A 285 0.91 14.54 -7.78
CA HIS A 285 1.14 13.26 -8.43
C HIS A 285 0.03 12.23 -8.16
N LEU A 286 -0.65 12.28 -6.99
CA LEU A 286 -1.79 11.41 -6.68
C LEU A 286 -2.97 11.70 -7.62
N SER A 287 -3.27 12.98 -7.83
CA SER A 287 -4.30 13.44 -8.76
C SER A 287 -3.98 13.00 -10.19
N VAL A 288 -2.73 13.17 -10.62
CA VAL A 288 -2.26 12.74 -11.96
C VAL A 288 -2.38 11.23 -12.14
N ILE A 289 -2.00 10.43 -11.13
CA ILE A 289 -2.17 8.96 -11.18
C ILE A 289 -3.65 8.59 -11.29
N CYS A 290 -4.54 9.23 -10.53
CA CYS A 290 -5.98 8.98 -10.61
C CYS A 290 -6.52 9.29 -12.01
N ARG A 291 -6.09 10.40 -12.63
CA ARG A 291 -6.45 10.75 -14.02
C ARG A 291 -5.91 9.74 -15.03
N VAL A 292 -4.64 9.35 -14.93
CA VAL A 292 -4.03 8.34 -15.82
C VAL A 292 -4.78 7.02 -15.76
N ASN A 293 -5.07 6.54 -14.54
CA ASN A 293 -5.82 5.32 -14.34
C ASN A 293 -7.26 5.41 -14.88
N LYS A 294 -7.94 6.55 -14.64
CA LYS A 294 -9.28 6.83 -15.19
C LYS A 294 -9.29 6.79 -16.72
N ALA A 295 -8.38 7.54 -17.37
CA ALA A 295 -8.26 7.60 -18.82
C ALA A 295 -7.92 6.22 -19.41
N THR A 296 -7.08 5.44 -18.74
CA THR A 296 -6.77 4.05 -19.13
C THR A 296 -8.04 3.18 -19.10
N ALA A 297 -8.86 3.28 -18.04
CA ALA A 297 -10.13 2.55 -17.96
C ALA A 297 -11.16 3.00 -19.01
N GLN A 298 -11.19 4.30 -19.32
CA GLN A 298 -12.02 4.84 -20.40
C GLN A 298 -11.58 4.30 -21.78
N ASN A 299 -10.28 4.13 -22.01
CA ASN A 299 -9.75 3.57 -23.25
C ASN A 299 -10.24 2.14 -23.48
N VAL A 300 -10.18 1.30 -22.45
CA VAL A 300 -10.74 -0.06 -22.49
C VAL A 300 -12.25 -0.03 -22.72
N LEU A 301 -12.96 0.90 -22.06
CA LEU A 301 -14.41 1.03 -22.25
C LEU A 301 -14.74 1.36 -23.71
N ALA A 302 -14.04 2.34 -24.30
CA ALA A 302 -14.23 2.73 -25.69
C ALA A 302 -14.01 1.53 -26.64
N GLN A 303 -13.00 0.68 -26.36
CA GLN A 303 -12.73 -0.55 -27.13
C GLN A 303 -13.89 -1.53 -27.04
N LEU A 304 -14.37 -1.81 -25.83
CA LEU A 304 -15.49 -2.74 -25.64
C LEU A 304 -16.80 -2.24 -26.26
N THR A 305 -17.01 -0.92 -26.32
CA THR A 305 -18.24 -0.32 -26.86
C THR A 305 -18.12 0.13 -28.32
N ASN A 306 -16.95 0.00 -28.94
CA ASN A 306 -16.63 0.55 -30.27
C ASN A 306 -17.01 2.04 -30.40
N ASP A 307 -16.70 2.83 -29.36
CA ASP A 307 -17.06 4.24 -29.29
C ASP A 307 -15.92 5.13 -29.80
N ALA A 308 -16.03 5.60 -31.04
CA ALA A 308 -15.01 6.39 -31.72
C ALA A 308 -14.86 7.82 -31.18
N GLU A 309 -15.98 8.40 -30.72
CA GLU A 309 -16.02 9.74 -30.14
C GLU A 309 -15.34 9.71 -28.78
N LEU A 310 -15.69 8.73 -27.93
CA LEU A 310 -15.02 8.52 -26.65
C LEU A 310 -13.52 8.25 -26.84
N ALA A 311 -13.14 7.43 -27.81
CA ALA A 311 -11.73 7.17 -28.11
C ALA A 311 -10.96 8.46 -28.47
N LYS A 312 -11.61 9.41 -29.15
CA LYS A 312 -11.02 10.72 -29.46
C LYS A 312 -10.88 11.59 -28.20
N GLU A 313 -11.93 11.69 -27.38
CA GLU A 313 -11.88 12.43 -26.11
C GLU A 313 -10.76 11.92 -25.19
N ILE A 314 -10.53 10.60 -25.17
CA ILE A 314 -9.46 9.99 -24.38
C ILE A 314 -8.08 10.32 -24.92
N ALA A 315 -7.90 10.39 -26.25
CA ALA A 315 -6.64 10.83 -26.84
C ALA A 315 -6.33 12.27 -26.40
N ASP A 316 -7.30 13.16 -26.48
CA ASP A 316 -7.17 14.55 -26.02
C ASP A 316 -6.83 14.61 -24.51
N GLU A 317 -7.45 13.76 -23.68
CA GLU A 317 -7.14 13.69 -22.24
C GLU A 317 -5.70 13.22 -21.97
N PHE A 318 -5.18 12.24 -22.71
CA PHE A 318 -3.77 11.82 -22.56
C PHE A 318 -2.79 12.90 -23.01
N GLU A 319 -3.10 13.64 -24.07
CA GLU A 319 -2.33 14.83 -24.48
C GLU A 319 -2.30 15.87 -23.36
N VAL A 320 -3.46 16.21 -22.78
CA VAL A 320 -3.55 17.14 -21.64
C VAL A 320 -2.74 16.64 -20.44
N ILE A 321 -2.84 15.35 -20.10
CA ILE A 321 -2.07 14.75 -18.99
C ILE A 321 -0.56 14.94 -19.24
N MET A 322 -0.09 14.61 -20.44
CA MET A 322 1.32 14.66 -20.78
C MET A 322 1.84 16.11 -20.87
N GLU A 323 1.08 17.03 -21.43
CA GLU A 323 1.51 18.43 -21.58
C GLU A 323 1.47 19.19 -20.25
N CYS A 324 0.33 19.14 -19.56
CA CYS A 324 0.10 19.95 -18.36
C CYS A 324 0.78 19.37 -17.11
N PHE A 325 0.99 18.05 -17.07
CA PHE A 325 1.48 17.35 -15.87
C PHE A 325 2.76 16.54 -16.10
N HIS A 326 3.54 16.83 -17.16
CA HIS A 326 4.83 16.17 -17.41
C HIS A 326 5.76 16.11 -16.18
N HIS A 327 5.77 17.17 -15.36
CA HIS A 327 6.59 17.26 -14.15
C HIS A 327 6.14 16.31 -13.03
N ALA A 328 4.91 15.81 -13.09
CA ALA A 328 4.32 14.87 -12.14
C ALA A 328 4.23 13.44 -12.71
N LEU A 329 4.75 13.20 -13.91
CA LEU A 329 4.83 11.88 -14.53
C LEU A 329 6.25 11.32 -14.41
N GLN A 330 6.37 10.14 -13.80
CA GLN A 330 7.60 9.37 -13.89
C GLN A 330 7.82 8.83 -15.32
N PRO A 331 9.06 8.50 -15.73
CA PRO A 331 9.36 7.98 -17.07
C PRO A 331 8.51 6.78 -17.50
N LEU A 332 8.21 5.86 -16.58
CA LEU A 332 7.38 4.69 -16.88
C LEU A 332 5.89 5.05 -17.01
N CYS A 333 5.41 6.03 -16.22
CA CYS A 333 4.04 6.51 -16.33
C CYS A 333 3.84 7.33 -17.61
N LEU A 334 4.81 8.17 -17.97
CA LEU A 334 4.82 8.89 -19.24
C LEU A 334 4.78 7.92 -20.42
N LYS A 335 5.62 6.88 -20.41
CA LYS A 335 5.61 5.85 -21.45
C LYS A 335 4.27 5.12 -21.55
N HIS A 336 3.64 4.82 -20.41
CA HIS A 336 2.28 4.24 -20.40
C HIS A 336 1.27 5.20 -21.03
N CYS A 337 1.33 6.50 -20.71
CA CYS A 337 0.46 7.51 -21.33
C CYS A 337 0.66 7.58 -22.86
N GLU A 338 1.91 7.57 -23.33
CA GLU A 338 2.23 7.54 -24.77
C GLU A 338 1.68 6.31 -25.48
N GLU A 339 1.72 5.14 -24.82
CA GLU A 339 1.16 3.90 -25.34
C GLU A 339 -0.38 3.97 -25.41
N GLN A 340 -1.03 4.46 -24.36
CA GLN A 340 -2.48 4.61 -24.31
C GLN A 340 -3.00 5.66 -25.32
N LEU A 341 -2.28 6.76 -25.51
CA LEU A 341 -2.58 7.78 -26.52
C LEU A 341 -2.58 7.17 -27.92
N LYS A 342 -1.53 6.42 -28.28
CA LYS A 342 -1.43 5.74 -29.58
C LYS A 342 -2.57 4.74 -29.79
N MET A 343 -2.95 4.01 -28.73
CA MET A 343 -4.09 3.09 -28.78
C MET A 343 -5.40 3.82 -29.06
N ALA A 344 -5.68 4.91 -28.35
CA ALA A 344 -6.89 5.70 -28.51
C ALA A 344 -7.00 6.34 -29.91
N GLN A 345 -5.90 6.92 -30.42
CA GLN A 345 -5.82 7.50 -31.77
C GLN A 345 -6.04 6.44 -32.86
N SER A 346 -5.36 5.29 -32.76
CA SER A 346 -5.50 4.17 -33.71
C SER A 346 -6.94 3.67 -33.78
N GLN A 347 -7.57 3.53 -32.62
CA GLN A 347 -8.95 3.08 -32.50
C GLN A 347 -9.93 4.09 -33.13
N SER A 348 -9.83 5.37 -32.79
CA SER A 348 -10.72 6.40 -33.33
C SER A 348 -10.60 6.48 -34.86
N ASN A 349 -9.38 6.45 -35.40
CA ASN A 349 -9.15 6.44 -36.85
C ASN A 349 -9.74 5.21 -37.54
N THR A 350 -9.57 4.03 -36.94
CA THR A 350 -10.11 2.77 -37.49
C THR A 350 -11.63 2.80 -37.54
N LEU A 351 -12.28 3.18 -36.44
CA LEU A 351 -13.75 3.23 -36.37
C LEU A 351 -14.34 4.30 -37.29
N ASN A 352 -13.72 5.48 -37.38
CA ASN A 352 -14.15 6.53 -38.31
C ASN A 352 -14.01 6.11 -39.78
N SER A 353 -12.95 5.35 -40.12
CA SER A 353 -12.77 4.83 -41.49
C SER A 353 -13.82 3.79 -41.87
N GLN A 354 -14.37 3.03 -40.91
CA GLN A 354 -15.44 2.06 -41.13
C GLN A 354 -16.82 2.71 -41.29
N ILE A 355 -17.01 3.91 -40.75
CA ILE A 355 -18.26 4.68 -40.88
C ILE A 355 -18.28 5.47 -42.20
N ALA A 356 -17.11 5.86 -42.71
CA ALA A 356 -16.97 6.66 -43.92
C ALA A 356 -16.91 5.87 -45.24
N GLY A 357 -16.74 4.54 -45.18
CA GLY A 357 -16.73 3.63 -46.33
C GLY A 357 -17.98 2.76 -46.37
#